data_AF-A0A401SVL5-F1
#
_entry.id   AF-A0A401SVL5-F1
#
_cell.length_a   1.000
_cell.length_b   1.000
_cell.length_c   1.000
_cell.angle_alpha   90.00
_cell.angle_beta   90.00
_cell.angle_gamma   90.00
#
_symmetry.space_group_name_H-M   'P 1'
#
loop_
_entity.id
_entity.type
_entity.pdbx_description
1 polymer ?
#
loop_
_entity_poly.entity_id
_entity_poly.type
_entity_poly.pdbx_seq_one_letter_code
_entity_poly.pdbx_strand_id
1 'polypeptide(L)'
;MVVELAALLQGDNRQMVVRLAALLQGDNRQMVVGLAALLQGDNRQMVVGLAVLLQGDNRQMVTGLAALLQSDNRQMFVGLAASLQGDNRQMIVGLAALLQGDNRQVVTGLAALLQGDNRQMIVGLAALLQSDNRQMIVGLAALLPCGADNRQVVTGLQ
;
A
#
# COMPACT_ATOMS: atom_id res chain seq x y z
N MET A 1 22.69 6.35 10.39
CA MET A 1 23.71 5.43 9.86
C MET A 1 23.55 5.33 8.35
N VAL A 2 24.65 5.31 7.60
CA VAL A 2 24.63 5.11 6.15
C VAL A 2 25.32 3.79 5.83
N VAL A 3 24.68 2.95 5.02
CA VAL A 3 25.19 1.65 4.58
C VAL A 3 25.20 1.61 3.05
N GLU A 4 26.38 1.38 2.49
CA GLU A 4 26.63 1.47 1.04
C GLU A 4 26.12 0.27 0.24
N LEU A 5 26.10 -0.91 0.87
CA LEU A 5 25.71 -2.14 0.20
C LEU A 5 24.43 -2.69 0.83
N ALA A 6 24.56 -3.61 1.78
CA ALA A 6 23.44 -4.23 2.45
C ALA A 6 23.53 -4.08 3.97
N ALA A 7 22.39 -3.97 4.63
CA ALA A 7 22.28 -3.90 6.08
C ALA A 7 21.44 -5.07 6.61
N LEU A 8 21.94 -5.75 7.64
CA LEU A 8 21.17 -6.66 8.48
C LEU A 8 21.19 -6.09 9.90
N LEU A 9 20.05 -5.59 10.38
CA LEU A 9 20.00 -4.90 11.67
C LEU A 9 18.80 -5.36 12.49
N GLN A 10 19.02 -5.37 13.80
CA GLN A 10 18.03 -5.67 14.81
C GLN A 10 17.94 -4.52 15.81
N GLY A 11 16.72 -4.22 16.24
CA GLY A 11 16.43 -3.20 17.24
C GLY A 11 16.13 -1.81 16.68
N ASP A 12 16.13 -0.83 17.57
CA ASP A 12 15.55 0.49 17.28
C ASP A 12 16.55 1.41 16.58
N ASN A 13 16.22 1.86 15.37
CA ASN A 13 17.04 2.85 14.66
C ASN A 13 16.31 4.18 14.50
N ARG A 14 17.01 5.26 14.84
CA ARG A 14 16.48 6.61 14.61
C ARG A 14 16.49 6.99 13.13
N GLN A 15 17.62 6.77 12.45
CA GLN A 15 17.82 7.19 11.07
C GLN A 15 18.75 6.23 10.33
N MET A 16 18.30 5.73 9.18
CA MET A 16 19.04 4.79 8.36
C MET A 16 18.90 5.12 6.87
N VAL A 17 20.02 5.05 6.16
CA VAL A 17 20.08 5.11 4.70
C VAL A 17 20.86 3.90 4.22
N VAL A 18 20.23 3.07 3.38
CA VAL A 18 20.85 1.87 2.79
C VAL A 18 20.76 1.97 1.28
N ARG A 19 21.89 1.89 0.57
CA ARG A 19 21.90 2.10 -0.89
C ARG A 19 21.34 0.93 -1.68
N LEU A 20 21.68 -0.32 -1.32
CA LEU A 20 21.21 -1.49 -2.06
C LEU A 20 20.03 -2.15 -1.34
N ALA A 21 20.28 -2.90 -0.27
CA ALA A 21 19.27 -3.77 0.31
C ALA A 21 19.29 -3.78 1.84
N ALA A 22 18.12 -3.79 2.48
CA ALA A 22 18.00 -3.84 3.93
C ALA A 22 17.14 -5.03 4.37
N LEU A 23 17.63 -5.78 5.36
CA LEU A 23 16.84 -6.74 6.13
C LEU A 23 16.82 -6.27 7.58
N LEU A 24 15.66 -5.82 8.06
CA LEU A 24 15.56 -5.16 9.36
C LEU A 24 14.44 -5.74 10.20
N GLN A 25 14.74 -5.89 11.49
CA GLN A 25 13.79 -6.33 12.50
C GLN A 25 13.78 -5.34 13.67
N GLY A 26 12.63 -4.72 13.96
CA GLY A 26 12.47 -3.75 15.03
C GLY A 26 12.02 -2.37 14.54
N ASP A 27 12.08 -1.38 15.43
CA ASP A 27 11.40 -0.11 15.20
C ASP A 27 12.31 0.93 14.55
N ASN A 28 11.88 1.53 13.44
CA ASN A 28 12.65 2.59 12.79
C ASN A 28 11.86 3.88 12.65
N ARG A 29 12.46 5.00 13.07
CA ARG A 29 11.82 6.31 12.89
C ARG A 29 11.89 6.78 11.44
N GLN A 30 13.05 6.68 10.80
CA GLN A 30 13.27 7.13 9.43
C GLN A 30 14.20 6.18 8.70
N MET A 31 13.76 5.71 7.54
CA MET A 31 14.49 4.78 6.72
C MET A 31 14.38 5.14 5.24
N VAL A 32 15.53 5.10 4.55
CA VAL A 32 15.61 5.22 3.10
C VAL A 32 16.39 4.03 2.56
N VAL A 33 15.81 3.28 1.63
CA VAL A 33 16.44 2.13 0.97
C VAL A 33 16.41 2.33 -0.54
N GLY A 34 17.56 2.25 -1.21
CA GLY A 34 17.65 2.55 -2.65
C GLY A 34 17.01 1.50 -3.54
N LEU A 35 17.26 0.21 -3.29
CA LEU A 35 16.75 -0.88 -4.13
C LEU A 35 15.60 -1.63 -3.44
N ALA A 36 15.90 -2.43 -2.41
CA ALA A 36 14.91 -3.33 -1.83
C ALA A 36 14.99 -3.45 -0.30
N ALA A 37 13.83 -3.57 0.36
CA ALA A 37 13.76 -3.75 1.80
C ALA A 37 12.86 -4.93 2.19
N LEU A 38 13.32 -5.75 3.14
CA LEU A 38 12.53 -6.74 3.85
C LEU A 38 12.50 -6.35 5.33
N LEU A 39 11.31 -6.06 5.85
CA LEU A 39 11.15 -5.39 7.12
C LEU A 39 10.13 -6.10 7.99
N GLN A 40 10.47 -6.28 9.26
CA GLN A 40 9.57 -6.78 10.28
C GLN A 40 9.56 -5.83 11.49
N GLY A 41 8.42 -5.23 11.80
CA GLY A 41 8.26 -4.30 12.92
C GLY A 41 7.81 -2.90 12.48
N ASP A 42 7.88 -1.94 13.40
CA ASP A 42 7.17 -0.67 13.23
C ASP A 42 8.06 0.42 12.62
N ASN A 43 7.52 1.11 11.62
CA ASN A 43 8.21 2.21 10.97
C ASN A 43 7.37 3.49 11.08
N ARG A 44 8.03 4.64 11.26
CA ARG A 44 7.31 5.93 11.18
C ARG A 44 7.35 6.50 9.76
N GLN A 45 8.51 6.45 9.13
CA GLN A 45 8.71 6.99 7.79
C GLN A 45 9.67 6.09 7.03
N MET A 46 9.23 5.65 5.86
CA MET A 46 9.98 4.73 5.01
C MET A 46 9.87 5.15 3.55
N VAL A 47 11.01 5.19 2.88
CA VAL A 47 11.12 5.39 1.44
C VAL A 47 11.93 4.25 0.84
N VAL A 48 11.37 3.54 -0.13
CA VAL A 48 12.05 2.45 -0.84
C VAL A 48 12.00 2.69 -2.35
N GLY A 49 13.16 2.66 -3.01
CA GLY A 49 13.25 3.03 -4.42
C GLY A 49 12.59 2.05 -5.37
N LEU A 50 12.73 0.73 -5.17
CA LEU A 50 12.09 -0.26 -6.03
C LEU A 50 11.04 -1.08 -5.30
N ALA A 51 11.45 -1.94 -4.37
CA ALA A 51 10.56 -2.98 -3.84
C ALA A 51 10.62 -3.11 -2.32
N VAL A 52 9.46 -3.23 -1.67
CA VAL A 52 9.37 -3.48 -0.23
C VAL A 52 8.51 -4.71 0.08
N LEU A 53 8.98 -5.49 1.04
CA LEU A 53 8.17 -6.44 1.79
C LEU A 53 8.14 -5.98 3.25
N LEU A 54 6.96 -5.65 3.78
CA LEU A 54 6.79 -5.25 5.18
C LEU A 54 5.80 -6.17 5.88
N GLN A 55 6.18 -6.60 7.08
CA GLN A 55 5.30 -7.17 8.08
C GLN A 55 5.34 -6.30 9.35
N GLY A 56 4.19 -5.80 9.81
CA GLY A 56 4.11 -4.85 10.92
C GLY A 56 3.77 -3.43 10.47
N ASP A 57 3.73 -2.45 11.37
CA ASP A 57 3.03 -1.20 11.07
C ASP A 57 3.93 -0.15 10.41
N ASN A 58 3.37 0.67 9.52
CA ASN A 58 4.07 1.88 9.11
C ASN A 58 3.16 3.12 9.01
N ARG A 59 3.61 4.24 9.59
CA ARG A 59 2.82 5.47 9.51
C ARG A 59 2.84 6.08 8.11
N GLN A 60 4.01 6.11 7.47
CA GLN A 60 4.19 6.71 6.16
C GLN A 60 5.14 5.87 5.31
N MET A 61 4.62 5.35 4.21
CA MET A 61 5.38 4.57 3.24
C MET A 61 5.35 5.21 1.85
N VAL A 62 6.51 5.27 1.21
CA VAL A 62 6.63 5.59 -0.21
C VAL A 62 7.47 4.51 -0.87
N THR A 63 6.93 3.88 -1.92
CA THR A 63 7.64 2.86 -2.69
C THR A 63 7.58 3.16 -4.19
N GLY A 64 8.72 3.11 -4.88
CA GLY A 64 8.79 3.49 -6.29
C GLY A 64 8.11 2.51 -7.25
N LEU A 65 8.38 1.20 -7.14
CA LEU A 65 7.76 0.20 -8.03
C LEU A 65 6.68 -0.61 -7.32
N ALA A 66 7.07 -1.44 -6.36
CA ALA A 66 6.21 -2.51 -5.86
C ALA A 66 6.24 -2.65 -4.34
N ALA A 67 5.08 -2.87 -3.73
CA ALA A 67 4.96 -3.13 -2.30
C ALA A 67 4.15 -4.39 -2.04
N LEU A 68 4.66 -5.27 -1.18
CA LEU A 68 3.93 -6.41 -0.60
C LEU A 68 3.87 -6.23 0.91
N LEU A 69 2.67 -6.05 1.44
CA LEU A 69 2.47 -5.54 2.78
C LEU A 69 1.48 -6.40 3.56
N GLN A 70 1.89 -6.87 4.72
CA GLN A 70 1.04 -7.50 5.72
C GLN A 70 1.07 -6.64 6.98
N SER A 71 0.29 -5.56 6.96
CA SER A 71 0.55 -4.41 7.81
C SER A 71 -0.62 -3.44 7.87
N ASP A 72 -0.69 -2.70 8.97
CA ASP A 72 -1.53 -1.51 9.02
C ASP A 72 -0.70 -0.27 8.67
N ASN A 73 -1.20 0.53 7.71
CA ASN A 73 -0.56 1.80 7.37
C ASN A 73 -1.49 3.01 7.45
N ARG A 74 -0.96 4.13 7.93
CA ARG A 74 -1.73 5.38 7.89
C ARG A 74 -1.73 5.99 6.49
N GLN A 75 -0.57 6.07 5.86
CA GLN A 75 -0.41 6.68 4.55
C GLN A 75 0.58 5.88 3.71
N MET A 76 0.17 5.58 2.49
CA MET A 76 0.96 4.80 1.56
C MET A 76 0.86 5.36 0.14
N PHE A 77 2.02 5.45 -0.50
CA PHE A 77 2.15 5.74 -1.92
C PHE A 77 2.99 4.66 -2.60
N VAL A 78 2.45 4.05 -3.66
CA VAL A 78 3.17 3.05 -4.46
C VAL A 78 3.09 3.43 -5.94
N GLY A 79 4.23 3.52 -6.60
CA GLY A 79 4.30 4.04 -7.96
C GLY A 79 3.68 3.12 -9.02
N LEU A 80 3.85 1.79 -8.94
CA LEU A 80 3.22 0.86 -9.89
C LEU A 80 2.20 -0.07 -9.24
N ALA A 81 2.65 -0.98 -8.38
CA ALA A 81 1.83 -2.11 -7.95
C ALA A 81 1.90 -2.36 -6.45
N ALA A 82 0.74 -2.53 -5.81
CA ALA A 82 0.66 -2.88 -4.40
C ALA A 82 -0.17 -4.15 -4.21
N SER A 83 0.34 -5.06 -3.38
CA SER A 83 -0.43 -6.15 -2.79
C SER A 83 -0.44 -5.95 -1.28
N LEU A 84 -1.62 -5.78 -0.72
CA LEU A 84 -1.77 -5.47 0.69
C LEU A 84 -2.79 -6.36 1.37
N GLN A 85 -2.41 -6.84 2.55
CA GLN A 85 -3.25 -7.48 3.52
C GLN A 85 -3.17 -6.71 4.85
N GLY A 86 -4.28 -6.09 5.28
CA GLY A 86 -4.35 -5.26 6.49
C GLY A 86 -5.13 -3.97 6.29
N ASP A 87 -5.07 -3.09 7.27
CA ASP A 87 -5.92 -1.89 7.29
C ASP A 87 -5.14 -0.63 6.93
N ASN A 88 -5.68 0.20 6.03
CA ASN A 88 -5.06 1.49 5.73
C ASN A 88 -6.01 2.67 5.76
N ARG A 89 -5.51 3.80 6.25
CA ARG A 89 -6.31 5.04 6.21
C ARG A 89 -6.28 5.66 4.82
N GLN A 90 -5.12 5.77 4.20
CA GLN A 90 -4.95 6.42 2.90
C GLN A 90 -3.95 5.67 2.06
N MET A 91 -4.37 5.30 0.85
CA MET A 91 -3.55 4.59 -0.11
C MET A 91 -3.69 5.20 -1.49
N ILE A 92 -2.55 5.37 -2.16
CA ILE A 92 -2.47 5.77 -3.56
C ILE A 92 -1.56 4.78 -4.28
N VAL A 93 -2.07 4.18 -5.35
CA VAL A 93 -1.33 3.23 -6.20
C VAL A 93 -1.41 3.65 -7.65
N GLY A 94 -0.27 3.77 -8.32
CA GLY A 94 -0.22 4.35 -9.67
C GLY A 94 -0.85 3.48 -10.76
N LEU A 95 -0.69 2.15 -10.73
CA LEU A 95 -1.28 1.26 -11.74
C LEU A 95 -2.27 0.27 -11.13
N ALA A 96 -1.80 -0.66 -10.32
CA ALA A 96 -2.56 -1.83 -9.93
C ALA A 96 -2.51 -2.11 -8.43
N ALA A 97 -3.67 -2.34 -7.82
CA ALA A 97 -3.78 -2.65 -6.40
C ALA A 97 -4.55 -3.96 -6.18
N LEU A 98 -3.99 -4.84 -5.35
CA LEU A 98 -4.70 -5.98 -4.76
C LEU A 98 -4.82 -5.72 -3.26
N LEU A 99 -6.01 -5.43 -2.77
CA LEU A 99 -6.23 -5.09 -1.36
C LEU A 99 -7.13 -6.10 -0.68
N GLN A 100 -6.67 -6.57 0.47
CA GLN A 100 -7.38 -7.44 1.39
C GLN A 100 -7.43 -6.75 2.77
N GLY A 101 -8.61 -6.38 3.25
CA GLY A 101 -8.80 -5.69 4.53
C GLY A 101 -9.51 -4.35 4.40
N ASP A 102 -9.51 -3.56 5.47
CA ASP A 102 -10.35 -2.37 5.57
C ASP A 102 -9.57 -1.10 5.25
N ASN A 103 -10.03 -0.34 4.24
CA ASN A 103 -9.41 0.94 3.90
C ASN A 103 -10.37 2.12 3.93
N ARG A 104 -9.91 3.25 4.47
CA ARG A 104 -10.76 4.45 4.47
C ARG A 104 -10.78 5.13 3.10
N GLN A 105 -9.62 5.29 2.49
CA GLN A 105 -9.47 5.98 1.20
C GLN A 105 -8.46 5.23 0.33
N VAL A 106 -8.91 4.82 -0.86
CA VAL A 106 -8.08 4.13 -1.85
C VAL A 106 -8.20 4.87 -3.18
N VAL A 107 -7.06 5.19 -3.79
CA VAL A 107 -6.98 5.71 -5.14
C VAL A 107 -6.06 4.82 -5.97
N THR A 108 -6.57 4.27 -7.06
CA THR A 108 -5.81 3.40 -7.96
C THR A 108 -5.92 3.88 -9.40
N GLY A 109 -4.77 4.03 -10.08
CA GLY A 109 -4.75 4.64 -11.41
C GLY A 109 -5.40 3.81 -12.52
N LEU A 110 -5.14 2.49 -12.60
CA LEU A 110 -5.75 1.64 -13.64
C LEU A 110 -6.74 0.65 -13.05
N ALA A 111 -6.27 -0.28 -12.22
CA ALA A 111 -7.05 -1.46 -11.86
C ALA A 111 -6.94 -1.81 -10.38
N ALA A 112 -8.07 -2.17 -9.76
CA ALA A 112 -8.09 -2.63 -8.38
C ALA A 112 -8.86 -3.96 -8.23
N LEU A 113 -8.27 -4.91 -7.49
CA LEU A 113 -8.95 -6.09 -6.97
C LEU A 113 -9.07 -5.97 -5.46
N LEU A 114 -10.27 -6.11 -4.94
CA LEU A 114 -10.59 -5.67 -3.60
C LEU A 114 -11.44 -6.69 -2.86
N GLN A 115 -10.97 -7.06 -1.68
CA GLN A 115 -11.65 -7.94 -0.72
C GLN A 115 -11.58 -7.26 0.66
N GLY A 116 -12.72 -6.99 1.30
CA GLY A 116 -12.78 -6.17 2.53
C GLY A 116 -13.27 -4.74 2.31
N ASP A 117 -13.60 -4.06 3.40
CA ASP A 117 -14.50 -2.91 3.36
C ASP A 117 -13.77 -1.60 3.07
N ASN A 118 -14.27 -0.81 2.11
CA ASN A 118 -13.70 0.51 1.86
C ASN A 118 -14.72 1.64 1.97
N ARG A 119 -14.34 2.74 2.64
CA ARG A 119 -15.25 3.89 2.76
C ARG A 119 -15.33 4.71 1.47
N GLN A 120 -14.18 4.99 0.87
CA GLN A 120 -14.08 5.82 -0.32
C GLN A 120 -13.06 5.24 -1.28
N MET A 121 -13.45 5.15 -2.53
CA MET A 121 -12.63 4.56 -3.57
C MET A 121 -12.72 5.30 -4.89
N ILE A 122 -11.57 5.47 -5.53
CA ILE A 122 -11.45 5.98 -6.88
C ILE A 122 -10.56 5.04 -7.68
N VAL A 123 -11.08 4.49 -8.77
CA VAL A 123 -10.32 3.63 -9.69
C VAL A 123 -10.42 4.19 -11.11
N GLY A 124 -9.28 4.42 -11.75
CA GLY A 124 -9.28 5.12 -13.04
C GLY A 124 -9.86 4.32 -14.20
N LEU A 125 -9.78 2.98 -14.20
CA LEU A 125 -10.29 2.17 -15.31
C LEU A 125 -11.22 1.05 -14.84
N ALA A 126 -10.72 0.05 -14.12
CA ALA A 126 -11.50 -1.14 -13.78
C ALA A 126 -11.37 -1.57 -12.32
N ALA A 127 -12.49 -1.92 -11.69
CA ALA A 127 -12.52 -2.46 -10.33
C ALA A 127 -13.22 -3.82 -10.30
N LEU A 128 -12.59 -4.81 -9.67
CA LEU A 128 -13.22 -6.08 -9.29
C LEU A 128 -13.38 -6.12 -7.78
N LEU A 129 -14.63 -6.27 -7.35
CA LEU A 129 -15.02 -6.10 -5.96
C LEU A 129 -15.62 -7.40 -5.45
N GLN A 130 -15.20 -7.79 -4.25
CA GLN A 130 -15.84 -8.84 -3.46
C GLN A 130 -16.15 -8.31 -2.07
N SER A 131 -16.56 -7.04 -1.99
CA SER A 131 -16.68 -6.32 -0.73
C SER A 131 -17.69 -5.17 -0.77
N ASP A 132 -17.95 -4.63 0.42
CA ASP A 132 -18.84 -3.49 0.62
C ASP A 132 -18.06 -2.17 0.59
N ASN A 133 -18.51 -1.25 -0.25
CA ASN A 133 -17.89 0.05 -0.43
C ASN A 133 -18.92 1.17 -0.34
N ARG A 134 -18.74 2.11 0.58
CA ARG A 134 -19.75 3.17 0.79
C ARG A 134 -19.81 4.15 -0.37
N GLN A 135 -18.67 4.54 -0.91
CA GLN A 135 -18.56 5.49 -2.01
C GLN A 135 -17.48 5.03 -2.98
N MET A 136 -17.83 4.95 -4.24
CA MET A 136 -16.98 4.43 -5.29
C MET A 136 -17.16 5.20 -6.59
N ILE A 137 -16.04 5.54 -7.20
CA ILE A 137 -15.96 6.11 -8.54
C ILE A 137 -15.06 5.20 -9.37
N VAL A 138 -15.56 4.69 -10.48
CA VAL A 138 -14.78 3.89 -11.42
C VAL A 138 -14.87 4.50 -12.81
N GLY A 139 -13.73 4.70 -13.46
CA GLY A 139 -13.71 5.37 -14.76
C GLY A 139 -14.45 4.61 -15.86
N LEU A 140 -14.30 3.28 -15.94
CA LEU A 140 -14.94 2.50 -17.01
C LEU A 140 -15.88 1.40 -16.49
N ALA A 141 -15.37 0.46 -15.71
CA ALA A 141 -16.11 -0.76 -15.36
C ALA A 141 -15.90 -1.22 -13.92
N ALA A 142 -16.99 -1.52 -13.23
CA ALA A 142 -16.98 -2.12 -11.90
C ALA A 142 -17.73 -3.45 -11.92
N LEU A 143 -17.09 -4.52 -11.46
CA LEU A 143 -17.70 -5.83 -11.25
C LEU A 143 -17.96 -6.01 -9.75
N LEU A 144 -19.25 -6.14 -9.39
CA LEU A 144 -19.71 -6.23 -8.00
C LEU A 144 -20.24 -7.65 -7.71
N PRO A 145 -20.08 -8.17 -6.48
CA PRO A 145 -20.69 -9.44 -6.11
C PRO A 145 -22.19 -9.24 -5.87
N CYS A 146 -22.99 -10.28 -6.10
CA CYS A 146 -24.42 -10.26 -5.82
C CYS A 146 -24.63 -10.13 -4.30
N GLY A 147 -25.16 -8.98 -3.85
CA GLY A 147 -25.46 -8.72 -2.43
C GLY A 147 -24.54 -7.74 -1.70
N ALA A 148 -23.54 -7.14 -2.36
CA ALA A 148 -22.73 -6.11 -1.71
C ALA A 148 -23.48 -4.78 -1.50
N ASP A 149 -23.31 -4.16 -0.33
CA ASP A 149 -23.85 -2.84 0.04
C ASP A 149 -22.97 -1.72 -0.54
N ASN A 150 -22.87 -1.68 -1.87
CA ASN A 150 -22.15 -0.64 -2.61
C ASN A 150 -23.03 0.59 -2.85
N ARG A 151 -23.22 1.38 -1.78
CA ARG A 151 -24.26 2.43 -1.68
C ARG A 151 -24.22 3.50 -2.77
N GLN A 152 -23.03 3.87 -3.24
CA GLN A 152 -22.83 4.92 -4.24
C GLN A 152 -21.71 4.51 -5.19
N VAL A 153 -22.07 3.88 -6.31
CA VAL A 153 -21.13 3.55 -7.40
C VAL A 153 -21.41 4.48 -8.58
N VAL A 154 -20.41 5.25 -8.99
CA VAL A 154 -20.44 6.07 -10.20
C VAL A 154 -19.50 5.46 -11.21
N THR A 155 -20.03 5.04 -12.36
CA THR A 155 -19.23 4.58 -13.50
C THR A 155 -19.19 5.64 -14.59
N GLY A 156 -18.01 5.91 -15.15
CA GLY A 156 -17.81 6.85 -16.26
C GLY A 156 -18.18 6.24 -17.61
N LEU A 157 -19.47 6.13 -17.90
CA LEU A 157 -19.98 6.08 -19.27
C LEU A 157 -20.93 7.27 -19.44
N GLN A 158 -20.37 8.43 -19.82
CA GLN A 158 -21.10 9.48 -20.52
C GLN A 158 -20.61 9.54 -21.97
#